data_AF-A0A1I6ZAY7-F1
#
_entry.id   AF-A0A1I6ZAY7-F1
#
_cell.length_a   1.000
_cell.length_b   1.000
_cell.length_c   1.000
_cell.angle_alpha   90.00
_cell.angle_beta   90.00
_cell.angle_gamma   90.00
#
_symmetry.space_group_name_H-M   'P 1'
#
loop_
_entity.id
_entity.type
_entity.pdbx_description
1 polymer ?
#
loop_
_entity_poly.entity_id
_entity_poly.type
_entity_poly.pdbx_seq_one_letter_code
_entity_poly.pdbx_strand_id
1 'polypeptide(L)'
;DLPIGVSLYPTKTSSEELYSAGACEIKYNVETMDPVLFRRFCPDLSLDSVLDSLDTAVDVFGRNRVSSNFIIGLGESDETVRRGIKQLTERCIIPILRPISPHPLRKDVKNITRPSAERLLKLGNMLRNMLDRNSLCADKAQTMCLLCTGCDLTPHRDL
;
A
#
# COMPACT_ATOMS: atom_id res chain seq x y z
N ASP A 1 13.88 20.19 11.48
CA ASP A 1 12.47 19.89 11.15
C ASP A 1 12.17 18.42 11.36
N LEU A 2 10.98 18.11 11.87
CA LEU A 2 10.51 16.73 12.09
C LEU A 2 9.77 16.28 10.80
N PRO A 3 10.14 15.15 10.17
CA PRO A 3 9.47 14.68 8.95
C PRO A 3 8.03 14.28 9.23
N ILE A 4 7.11 14.71 8.38
CA ILE A 4 5.66 14.45 8.50
C ILE A 4 5.21 13.62 7.30
N GLY A 5 4.62 12.46 7.57
CA GLY A 5 3.92 11.64 6.59
C GLY A 5 2.43 11.67 6.81
N VAL A 6 1.65 11.72 5.72
CA VAL A 6 0.19 11.84 5.80
C VAL A 6 -0.47 10.65 5.10
N SER A 7 -1.54 10.13 5.71
CA SER A 7 -2.37 9.09 5.12
C SER A 7 -3.84 9.48 5.18
N LEU A 8 -4.51 9.39 4.04
CA LEU A 8 -5.90 9.77 3.84
C LEU A 8 -6.46 9.08 2.60
N TYR A 9 -7.77 9.22 2.38
CA TYR A 9 -8.33 9.00 1.05
C TYR A 9 -8.05 10.23 0.19
N PRO A 10 -7.56 10.05 -1.06
CA PRO A 10 -7.14 11.17 -1.89
C PRO A 10 -8.32 12.03 -2.34
N THR A 11 -8.06 13.32 -2.52
CA THR A 11 -8.90 14.24 -3.27
C THR A 11 -8.11 14.76 -4.48
N LYS A 12 -8.75 15.52 -5.36
CA LYS A 12 -8.11 16.04 -6.57
C LYS A 12 -6.84 16.86 -6.32
N THR A 13 -6.73 17.52 -5.18
CA THR A 13 -5.65 18.48 -4.85
C THR A 13 -4.85 18.08 -3.61
N SER A 14 -5.15 16.92 -3.00
CA SER A 14 -4.59 16.58 -1.70
C SER A 14 -3.07 16.42 -1.75
N SER A 15 -2.50 15.94 -2.85
CA SER A 15 -1.05 15.73 -2.96
C SER A 15 -0.29 17.06 -2.92
N GLU A 16 -0.70 18.03 -3.73
CA GLU A 16 -0.07 19.35 -3.83
C GLU A 16 -0.28 20.16 -2.55
N GLU A 17 -1.50 20.13 -1.99
CA GLU A 17 -1.83 20.85 -0.75
C GLU A 17 -1.00 20.34 0.43
N LEU A 18 -0.91 19.01 0.60
CA LEU A 18 -0.17 18.41 1.71
C LEU A 18 1.34 18.59 1.55
N TYR A 19 1.86 18.48 0.33
CA TYR A 19 3.27 18.76 0.05
C TYR A 19 3.61 20.22 0.37
N SER A 20 2.78 21.17 -0.10
CA SER A 20 2.95 22.61 0.17
C SER A 20 2.83 22.95 1.66
N ALA A 21 2.06 22.18 2.42
CA ALA A 21 1.95 22.29 3.87
C ALA A 21 3.13 21.67 4.65
N GLY A 22 4.08 21.03 3.96
CA GLY A 22 5.32 20.50 4.54
C GLY A 22 5.33 18.99 4.80
N ALA A 23 4.36 18.23 4.30
CA ALA A 23 4.44 16.77 4.32
C ALA A 23 5.57 16.29 3.40
N CYS A 24 6.38 15.34 3.87
CA CYS A 24 7.49 14.77 3.09
C CYS A 24 7.17 13.38 2.51
N GLU A 25 6.11 12.73 3.00
CA GLU A 25 5.68 11.38 2.55
C GLU A 25 4.16 11.29 2.54
N ILE A 26 3.62 10.47 1.63
CA ILE A 26 2.17 10.31 1.49
C ILE A 26 1.77 8.85 1.28
N LYS A 27 0.56 8.53 1.76
CA LYS A 27 -0.03 7.19 1.62
C LYS A 27 -1.51 7.24 1.27
N TYR A 28 -1.84 6.78 0.07
CA TYR A 28 -3.20 6.49 -0.37
C TYR A 28 -3.37 4.99 -0.53
N ASN A 29 -4.46 4.42 -0.01
CA ASN A 29 -4.62 2.97 0.00
C ASN A 29 -5.42 2.50 -1.22
N VAL A 30 -4.87 1.53 -1.95
CA VAL A 30 -5.65 0.77 -2.93
C VAL A 30 -6.57 -0.23 -2.25
N GLU A 31 -6.30 -0.61 -1.00
CA GLU A 31 -6.98 -1.65 -0.22
C GLU A 31 -6.87 -3.06 -0.86
N THR A 32 -7.21 -3.22 -2.13
CA THR A 32 -6.93 -4.40 -2.96
C THR A 32 -6.76 -4.02 -4.43
N MET A 33 -5.86 -4.72 -5.12
CA MET A 33 -5.68 -4.60 -6.58
C MET A 33 -6.57 -5.58 -7.37
N ASP A 34 -7.47 -6.29 -6.70
CA ASP A 34 -8.51 -7.12 -7.34
C ASP A 34 -9.77 -6.27 -7.58
N PRO A 35 -10.18 -5.99 -8.83
CA PRO A 35 -11.34 -5.13 -9.10
C PRO A 35 -12.66 -5.67 -8.57
N VAL A 36 -12.82 -6.99 -8.46
CA VAL A 36 -14.03 -7.62 -7.93
C VAL A 36 -14.11 -7.43 -6.42
N LEU A 37 -13.00 -7.67 -5.72
CA LEU A 37 -12.92 -7.43 -4.28
C LEU A 37 -12.98 -5.93 -3.97
N PHE A 38 -12.36 -5.08 -4.78
CA PHE A 38 -12.40 -3.63 -4.59
C PHE A 38 -13.84 -3.11 -4.62
N ARG A 39 -14.64 -3.45 -5.65
CA ARG A 39 -16.06 -3.07 -5.70
C ARG A 39 -16.88 -3.59 -4.52
N ARG A 40 -16.49 -4.75 -3.96
CA ARG A 40 -17.17 -5.33 -2.81
C ARG A 40 -16.85 -4.60 -1.50
N PHE A 41 -15.59 -4.25 -1.27
CA PHE A 41 -15.13 -3.66 0.00
C PHE A 41 -15.10 -2.12 0.00
N CYS A 42 -15.04 -1.52 -1.18
CA CYS A 42 -14.95 -0.07 -1.40
C CYS A 42 -16.00 0.37 -2.45
N PRO A 43 -17.31 0.13 -2.22
CA PRO A 43 -18.34 0.33 -3.24
C PRO A 43 -18.48 1.78 -3.70
N ASP A 44 -18.12 2.75 -2.85
CA ASP A 44 -18.23 4.19 -3.14
C ASP A 44 -16.93 4.78 -3.73
N LEU A 45 -15.91 3.95 -3.96
CA LEU A 45 -14.61 4.39 -4.49
C LEU A 45 -14.35 3.79 -5.87
N SER A 46 -13.42 4.41 -6.59
CA SER A 46 -12.88 3.92 -7.86
C SER A 46 -11.41 3.57 -7.68
N LEU A 47 -11.05 2.31 -7.97
CA LEU A 47 -9.65 1.87 -7.92
C LEU A 47 -8.80 2.68 -8.91
N ASP A 48 -9.33 2.96 -10.09
CA ASP A 48 -8.63 3.74 -11.12
C ASP A 48 -8.36 5.16 -10.61
N SER A 49 -9.34 5.81 -9.96
CA SER A 49 -9.14 7.15 -9.40
C SER A 49 -8.12 7.18 -8.25
N VAL A 50 -8.03 6.10 -7.46
CA VAL A 50 -6.98 5.95 -6.44
C VAL A 50 -5.60 5.80 -7.10
N LEU A 51 -5.50 5.02 -8.18
CA LEU A 51 -4.26 4.85 -8.93
C LEU A 51 -3.82 6.16 -9.58
N ASP A 52 -4.73 6.91 -10.22
CA ASP A 52 -4.45 8.24 -10.79
C ASP A 52 -3.94 9.22 -9.72
N SER A 53 -4.53 9.16 -8.52
CA SER A 53 -4.11 9.99 -7.38
C SER A 53 -2.73 9.57 -6.86
N LEU A 54 -2.40 8.28 -6.89
CA LEU A 54 -1.09 7.77 -6.53
C LEU A 54 -0.03 8.16 -7.56
N ASP A 55 -0.33 8.13 -8.85
CA ASP A 55 0.56 8.60 -9.91
C ASP A 55 0.85 10.10 -9.72
N THR A 56 -0.18 10.90 -9.46
CA THR A 56 -0.03 12.33 -9.11
C THR A 56 0.83 12.53 -7.85
N ALA A 57 0.62 11.71 -6.81
CA ALA A 57 1.44 11.76 -5.61
C ALA A 57 2.92 11.43 -5.90
N VAL A 58 3.21 10.52 -6.82
CA VAL A 58 4.59 10.20 -7.23
C VAL A 58 5.22 11.38 -7.94
N ASP A 59 4.48 12.09 -8.81
CA ASP A 59 4.98 13.29 -9.47
C ASP A 59 5.28 14.42 -8.47
N VAL A 60 4.48 14.56 -7.41
CA VAL A 60 4.63 15.62 -6.39
C VAL A 60 5.70 15.28 -5.33
N PHE A 61 5.62 14.10 -4.72
CA PHE A 61 6.49 13.72 -3.59
C PHE A 61 7.77 13.02 -4.05
N GLY A 62 7.77 12.47 -5.26
CA GLY A 62 8.90 11.74 -5.82
C GLY A 62 9.02 10.28 -5.34
N ARG A 63 10.00 9.61 -5.95
CA ARG A 63 10.32 8.20 -5.69
C ARG A 63 10.67 7.95 -4.22
N ASN A 64 10.23 6.81 -3.69
CA ASN A 64 10.43 6.36 -2.30
C ASN A 64 9.68 7.19 -1.24
N ARG A 65 8.78 8.11 -1.65
CA ARG A 65 7.98 8.93 -0.73
C ARG A 65 6.48 8.64 -0.79
N VAL A 66 6.07 7.76 -1.69
CA VAL A 66 4.68 7.34 -1.88
C VAL A 66 4.52 5.87 -1.55
N SER A 67 3.54 5.56 -0.70
CA SER A 67 3.21 4.19 -0.33
C SER A 67 1.72 3.92 -0.44
N SER A 68 1.34 2.63 -0.48
CA SER A 68 -0.07 2.25 -0.55
C SER A 68 -0.33 0.98 0.24
N ASN A 69 -1.33 0.96 1.13
CA ASN A 69 -1.72 -0.31 1.72
C ASN A 69 -2.41 -1.19 0.69
N PHE A 70 -1.98 -2.44 0.65
CA PHE A 70 -2.60 -3.52 -0.11
C PHE A 70 -2.91 -4.66 0.88
N ILE A 71 -4.19 -4.82 1.21
CA ILE A 71 -4.66 -5.79 2.19
C ILE A 71 -4.61 -7.20 1.60
N ILE A 72 -4.06 -8.14 2.37
CA ILE A 72 -3.93 -9.56 2.05
C ILE A 72 -4.85 -10.36 2.97
N GLY A 73 -5.61 -11.30 2.41
CA GLY A 73 -6.58 -12.12 3.12
C GLY A 73 -8.04 -11.70 2.93
N LEU A 74 -8.34 -10.94 1.87
CA LEU A 74 -9.69 -10.57 1.43
C LEU A 74 -10.36 -11.64 0.56
N GLY A 75 -9.63 -12.71 0.22
CA GLY A 75 -10.05 -13.76 -0.71
C GLY A 75 -9.31 -13.71 -2.04
N GLU A 76 -8.32 -12.84 -2.17
CA GLU A 76 -7.47 -12.70 -3.35
C GLU A 76 -6.52 -13.89 -3.55
N SER A 77 -6.19 -14.18 -4.80
CA SER A 77 -5.14 -15.15 -5.14
C SER A 77 -3.75 -14.51 -5.10
N ASP A 78 -2.71 -15.32 -4.86
CA ASP A 78 -1.31 -14.86 -4.89
C ASP A 78 -0.93 -14.25 -6.25
N GLU A 79 -1.48 -14.77 -7.35
CA GLU A 79 -1.25 -14.21 -8.68
C GLU A 79 -1.83 -12.79 -8.82
N THR A 80 -3.00 -12.55 -8.23
CA THR A 80 -3.59 -11.20 -8.21
C THR A 80 -2.75 -10.24 -7.38
N VAL A 81 -2.26 -10.70 -6.22
CA VAL A 81 -1.31 -9.92 -5.40
C VAL A 81 -0.04 -9.62 -6.17
N ARG A 82 0.55 -10.60 -6.85
CA ARG A 82 1.76 -10.44 -7.66
C ARG A 82 1.56 -9.39 -8.76
N ARG A 83 0.45 -9.46 -9.51
CA ARG A 83 0.13 -8.46 -10.54
C ARG A 83 -0.05 -7.08 -9.94
N GLY A 84 -0.74 -6.98 -8.80
CA GLY A 84 -0.95 -5.72 -8.09
C GLY A 84 0.35 -5.08 -7.61
N ILE A 85 1.25 -5.87 -7.00
CA ILE A 85 2.57 -5.40 -6.59
C ILE A 85 3.38 -4.93 -7.79
N LYS A 86 3.43 -5.72 -8.87
CA LYS A 86 4.12 -5.33 -10.10
C LYS A 86 3.60 -3.97 -10.61
N GLN A 87 2.29 -3.84 -10.71
CA GLN A 87 1.62 -2.62 -11.14
C GLN A 87 1.94 -1.39 -10.28
N LEU A 88 1.99 -1.53 -8.95
CA LEU A 88 2.30 -0.42 -8.04
C LEU A 88 3.80 -0.06 -8.10
N THR A 89 4.67 -1.05 -8.09
CA THR A 89 6.12 -0.84 -8.11
C THR A 89 6.63 -0.24 -9.43
N GLU A 90 6.03 -0.61 -10.57
CA GLU A 90 6.34 0.01 -11.88
C GLU A 90 5.95 1.49 -11.94
N ARG A 91 4.98 1.91 -11.11
CA ARG A 91 4.57 3.30 -10.92
C ARG A 91 5.35 4.03 -9.83
N CYS A 92 6.46 3.45 -9.35
CA CYS A 92 7.25 3.98 -8.24
C CYS A 92 6.53 4.10 -6.87
N ILE A 93 5.45 3.36 -6.67
CA ILE A 93 4.70 3.30 -5.41
C ILE A 93 5.19 2.09 -4.60
N ILE A 94 5.45 2.29 -3.30
CA ILE A 94 5.84 1.19 -2.41
C ILE A 94 4.59 0.57 -1.77
N PRO A 95 4.15 -0.63 -2.18
CA PRO A 95 3.01 -1.28 -1.54
C PRO A 95 3.40 -1.81 -0.16
N ILE A 96 2.46 -1.70 0.78
CA ILE A 96 2.54 -2.22 2.14
C ILE A 96 1.55 -3.38 2.22
N LEU A 97 2.07 -4.61 2.23
CA LEU A 97 1.24 -5.82 2.26
C LEU A 97 0.70 -6.02 3.67
N ARG A 98 -0.55 -5.60 3.88
CA ARG A 98 -1.18 -5.63 5.19
C ARG A 98 -2.03 -6.88 5.38
N PRO A 99 -1.68 -7.81 6.28
CA PRO A 99 -2.57 -8.91 6.60
C PRO A 99 -3.87 -8.39 7.22
N ILE A 100 -5.02 -8.85 6.71
CA ILE A 100 -6.28 -8.54 7.36
C ILE A 100 -6.31 -9.14 8.78
N SER A 101 -6.92 -8.39 9.71
CA SER A 101 -7.18 -8.84 11.07
C SER A 101 -8.69 -8.92 11.26
N PRO A 102 -9.29 -10.12 11.15
CA PRO A 102 -10.72 -10.30 11.42
C PRO A 102 -11.05 -9.80 12.83
N HIS A 103 -12.09 -8.99 12.95
CA HIS A 103 -12.50 -8.41 14.23
C HIS A 103 -13.93 -8.83 14.58
N PRO A 104 -14.23 -9.20 15.84
CA PRO A 104 -15.57 -9.63 16.24
C PRO A 104 -16.69 -8.61 16.01
N LEU A 105 -16.37 -7.32 15.85
CA LEU A 105 -17.33 -6.27 15.52
C LEU A 105 -17.62 -6.15 14.00
N ARG A 106 -16.87 -6.85 13.15
CA ARG A 106 -17.03 -6.87 11.69
C ARG A 106 -17.65 -8.19 11.22
N LYS A 107 -18.71 -8.64 11.91
CA LYS A 107 -19.32 -9.98 11.70
C LYS A 107 -19.88 -10.18 10.30
N ASP A 108 -20.31 -9.10 9.66
CA ASP A 108 -20.93 -9.16 8.33
C ASP A 108 -19.90 -9.30 7.20
N VAL A 109 -18.61 -9.12 7.51
CA VAL A 109 -17.53 -9.23 6.55
C VAL A 109 -17.16 -10.70 6.37
N LYS A 110 -17.84 -11.36 5.43
CA LYS A 110 -17.63 -12.78 5.10
C LYS A 110 -16.41 -12.99 4.19
N ASN A 111 -15.84 -14.19 4.25
CA ASN A 111 -14.76 -14.68 3.38
C ASN A 111 -13.47 -13.86 3.48
N ILE A 112 -13.17 -13.35 4.68
CA ILE A 112 -11.86 -12.79 5.00
C ILE A 112 -11.13 -13.72 5.96
N THR A 113 -9.83 -13.87 5.80
CA THR A 113 -9.01 -14.73 6.66
C THR A 113 -7.61 -14.17 6.74
N ARG A 114 -7.07 -14.07 7.96
CA ARG A 114 -5.69 -13.65 8.14
C ARG A 114 -4.77 -14.66 7.43
N PRO A 115 -3.87 -14.21 6.53
CA PRO A 115 -2.93 -15.10 5.85
C PRO A 115 -2.01 -15.84 6.83
N SER A 116 -1.54 -17.03 6.45
CA SER A 116 -0.51 -17.75 7.21
C SER A 116 0.83 -17.00 7.19
N ALA A 117 1.68 -17.24 8.18
CA ALA A 117 3.03 -16.68 8.23
C ALA A 117 3.85 -17.04 6.98
N GLU A 118 3.75 -18.29 6.51
CA GLU A 118 4.41 -18.75 5.28
C GLU A 118 3.98 -17.93 4.06
N ARG A 119 2.67 -17.68 3.90
CA ARG A 119 2.15 -16.85 2.81
C ARG A 119 2.66 -15.41 2.90
N LEU A 120 2.72 -14.84 4.11
CA LEU A 120 3.26 -13.49 4.32
C LEU A 120 4.74 -13.41 3.97
N LEU A 121 5.56 -14.38 4.38
CA LEU A 121 6.97 -14.45 4.01
C LEU A 121 7.16 -14.60 2.51
N LYS A 122 6.37 -15.48 1.86
CA LYS A 122 6.40 -15.66 0.40
C LYS A 122 6.11 -14.35 -0.33
N LEU A 123 5.01 -13.67 0.03
CA LEU A 123 4.61 -12.42 -0.61
C LEU A 123 5.58 -11.27 -0.29
N GLY A 124 6.14 -11.23 0.93
CA GLY A 124 7.16 -10.27 1.33
C GLY A 124 8.46 -10.41 0.53
N ASN A 125 8.96 -11.64 0.34
CA ASN A 125 10.12 -11.91 -0.52
C ASN A 125 9.85 -11.55 -1.99
N MET A 126 8.64 -11.84 -2.47
CA MET A 126 8.23 -11.43 -3.82
C MET A 126 8.22 -9.91 -3.96
N LEU A 127 7.70 -9.20 -2.96
CA LEU A 127 7.74 -7.74 -2.92
C LEU A 127 9.18 -7.23 -2.91
N ARG A 128 10.07 -7.80 -2.09
CA ARG A 128 11.50 -7.43 -2.05
C ARG A 128 12.10 -7.40 -3.44
N ASN A 129 11.98 -8.52 -4.16
CA ASN A 129 12.51 -8.68 -5.51
C ASN A 129 11.96 -7.64 -6.49
N MET A 130 10.69 -7.25 -6.38
CA MET A 130 10.09 -6.24 -7.27
C MET A 130 10.50 -4.83 -6.90
N LEU A 131 10.69 -4.53 -5.62
CA LEU A 131 11.24 -3.24 -5.20
C LEU A 131 12.68 -3.08 -5.71
N ASP A 132 13.53 -4.09 -5.53
CA ASP A 132 14.91 -4.08 -6.01
C ASP A 132 14.99 -3.86 -7.53
N ARG A 133 14.16 -4.58 -8.31
CA ARG A 133 14.09 -4.44 -9.78
C ARG A 133 13.69 -3.05 -10.25
N ASN A 134 12.83 -2.38 -9.48
CA ASN A 134 12.35 -1.03 -9.81
C ASN A 134 13.18 0.06 -9.11
N SER A 135 14.27 -0.29 -8.41
CA SER A 135 15.10 0.64 -7.63
C SER A 135 14.28 1.46 -6.63
N LEU A 136 13.36 0.79 -5.93
CA LEU A 136 12.58 1.34 -4.82
C LEU A 136 13.17 0.84 -3.49
N CYS A 137 13.33 1.74 -2.53
CA CYS A 137 14.01 1.50 -1.27
C CYS A 137 13.07 1.84 -0.11
N ALA A 138 12.47 0.82 0.51
CA ALA A 138 11.52 0.99 1.61
C ALA A 138 12.19 1.44 2.92
N ASP A 139 13.48 1.14 3.08
CA ASP A 139 14.31 1.60 4.20
C ASP A 139 14.54 3.12 4.20
N LYS A 140 14.41 3.80 3.04
CA LYS A 140 14.47 5.26 2.92
C LYS A 140 13.26 5.99 3.51
N ALA A 141 12.19 5.27 3.85
CA ALA A 141 11.03 5.87 4.50
C ALA A 141 11.43 6.53 5.83
N GLN A 142 10.97 7.75 6.03
CA GLN A 142 11.24 8.60 7.20
C GLN A 142 10.07 8.62 8.18
N THR A 143 8.90 8.10 7.79
CA THR A 143 7.67 8.15 8.59
C THR A 143 6.77 6.93 8.36
N MET A 144 5.62 6.90 9.03
CA MET A 144 4.52 5.95 8.80
C MET A 144 4.93 4.46 8.91
N CYS A 145 4.15 3.58 8.25
CA CYS A 145 4.21 2.14 8.42
C CYS A 145 5.54 1.53 7.94
N LEU A 146 6.12 2.06 6.85
CA LEU A 146 7.40 1.58 6.30
C LEU A 146 8.58 1.82 7.25
N LEU A 147 8.55 2.91 8.05
CA LEU A 147 9.54 3.13 9.11
C LEU A 147 9.23 2.32 10.37
N CYS A 148 7.96 2.25 10.75
CA CYS A 148 7.51 1.67 12.03
C CYS A 148 7.64 0.14 12.09
N THR A 149 7.44 -0.56 10.96
CA THR A 149 7.48 -2.03 10.81
C THR A 149 6.59 -2.83 11.79
N GLY A 150 5.71 -2.17 12.55
CA GLY A 150 4.98 -2.82 13.64
C GLY A 150 3.88 -3.79 13.21
N CYS A 151 3.17 -3.50 12.11
CA CYS A 151 1.99 -4.26 11.70
C CYS A 151 2.22 -5.19 10.50
N ASP A 152 3.25 -4.91 9.70
CA ASP A 152 3.45 -5.43 8.35
C ASP A 152 4.95 -5.73 8.14
N LEU A 153 5.27 -6.75 7.34
CA LEU A 153 6.67 -7.03 6.97
C LEU A 153 7.16 -5.97 5.97
N THR A 154 8.31 -5.36 6.24
CA THR A 154 8.93 -4.34 5.40
C THR A 154 10.20 -4.90 4.74
N PRO A 155 10.18 -5.19 3.43
CA PRO A 155 11.22 -5.96 2.76
C PRO A 155 12.67 -5.47 2.78
N HIS A 156 12.96 -4.24 3.22
CA HIS A 156 14.33 -3.72 3.34
C HIS A 156 14.77 -3.53 4.81
N ARG A 157 13.92 -3.94 5.75
CA ARG A 157 14.13 -3.80 7.19
C ARG A 157 14.00 -5.14 7.90
N ASP A 158 12.95 -5.88 7.55
CA ASP A 158 12.58 -7.14 8.23
C ASP A 158 12.92 -8.40 7.41
N LEU A 159 13.19 -8.25 6.10
CA LEU A 159 13.49 -9.34 5.15
C LEU A 159 14.75 -9.06 4.34
#